data_AF-A0A948HLL9-F1
#
_entry.id   AF-A0A948HLL9-F1
#
_cell.length_a   1.000
_cell.length_b   1.000
_cell.length_c   1.000
_cell.angle_alpha   90.00
_cell.angle_beta   90.00
_cell.angle_gamma   90.00
#
_symmetry.space_group_name_H-M   'P 1'
#
loop_
_entity.id
_entity.type
_entity.pdbx_description
1 polymer ?
#
loop_
_entity_poly.entity_id
_entity_poly.type
_entity_poly.pdbx_seq_one_letter_code
_entity_poly.pdbx_strand_id
1 'polypeptide(L)'
;MLSQHFLFFFAMLGAFNGIVAASVLWWRAKGEPTQRWLSLLILMVGVRTGKSVAFHFWPDIPLVVLQLGLTACFLIGPCLYFLVRSSQRDAAGTDRAGGWHLAVLLVLAVAVNVLLPYTRNIELWRHVITPGINYAWLGYLLLTTVQVYRHRARLRSSPSATLLLGALGGIWIIWIAYYTAGYTSYIVGALSFTFVLAVSVLVGLRLRSGRATIEPYQDRRIPASDAAVQLQALAELM
;
A
#
# COMPACT_ATOMS: atom_id res chain seq x y z
N MET A 1 3.00 12.79 30.68
CA MET A 1 3.87 13.60 29.79
C MET A 1 4.73 12.72 28.88
N LEU A 2 5.70 11.96 29.40
CA LEU A 2 6.59 11.12 28.58
C LEU A 2 5.86 10.07 27.71
N SER A 3 4.85 9.40 28.26
CA SER A 3 4.05 8.40 27.55
C SER A 3 3.31 8.95 26.32
N GLN A 4 2.80 10.18 26.40
CA GLN A 4 2.12 10.84 25.28
C GLN A 4 3.08 11.22 24.14
N HIS A 5 4.31 11.61 24.48
CA HIS A 5 5.33 11.94 23.48
C HIS A 5 5.80 10.68 22.73
N PHE A 6 5.98 9.55 23.44
CA PHE A 6 6.25 8.27 22.80
C PHE A 6 5.09 7.79 21.94
N LEU A 7 3.86 7.92 22.43
CA LEU A 7 2.66 7.57 21.68
C LEU A 7 2.56 8.39 20.39
N PHE A 8 2.79 9.71 20.47
CA PHE A 8 2.88 10.59 19.30
C PHE A 8 3.97 10.13 18.34
N PHE A 9 5.19 9.92 18.85
CA PHE A 9 6.33 9.54 18.04
C PHE A 9 6.07 8.24 17.27
N PHE A 10 5.66 7.15 17.95
CA PHE A 10 5.41 5.86 17.29
C PHE A 10 4.21 5.89 16.34
N ALA A 11 3.18 6.68 16.64
CA ALA A 11 2.04 6.84 15.76
C ALA A 11 2.39 7.65 14.50
N MET A 12 3.18 8.74 14.64
CA MET A 12 3.63 9.54 13.50
C MET A 12 4.71 8.83 12.67
N LEU A 13 5.53 7.98 13.31
CA LEU A 13 6.59 7.22 12.65
C LEU A 13 6.06 6.39 11.49
N GLY A 14 4.89 5.76 11.65
CA GLY A 14 4.22 5.03 10.57
C GLY A 14 3.83 5.93 9.41
N ALA A 15 3.23 7.09 9.67
CA ALA A 15 2.84 8.05 8.64
C ALA A 15 4.07 8.57 7.86
N PHE A 16 5.13 8.96 8.56
CA PHE A 16 6.36 9.45 7.91
C PHE A 16 7.05 8.35 7.11
N ASN A 17 7.28 7.18 7.71
CA ASN A 17 7.90 6.04 7.03
C ASN A 17 7.05 5.57 5.85
N GLY A 18 5.72 5.63 5.97
CA GLY A 18 4.79 5.31 4.89
C GLY A 18 4.97 6.25 3.70
N ILE A 19 5.01 7.56 3.92
CA ILE A 19 5.22 8.56 2.87
C ILE A 19 6.59 8.35 2.19
N VAL A 20 7.65 8.15 2.97
CA VAL A 20 9.00 7.89 2.43
C VAL A 20 9.02 6.60 1.63
N ALA A 21 8.48 5.50 2.18
CA ALA A 21 8.42 4.21 1.49
C ALA A 21 7.61 4.30 0.19
N ALA A 22 6.45 4.95 0.22
CA ALA A 22 5.63 5.19 -0.96
C ALA A 22 6.40 5.96 -2.03
N SER A 23 7.11 7.03 -1.66
CA SER A 23 7.89 7.85 -2.59
C SER A 23 9.01 7.03 -3.23
N VAL A 24 9.77 6.28 -2.43
CA VAL A 24 10.85 5.40 -2.92
C VAL A 24 10.31 4.31 -3.84
N LEU A 25 9.19 3.68 -3.48
CA LEU A 25 8.52 2.68 -4.31
C LEU A 25 8.03 3.27 -5.64
N TRP A 26 7.48 4.49 -5.62
CA TRP A 26 7.04 5.18 -6.83
C TRP A 26 8.18 5.40 -7.82
N TRP A 27 9.34 5.90 -7.35
CA TRP A 27 10.53 6.05 -8.20
C TRP A 27 11.07 4.71 -8.71
N ARG A 28 11.03 3.66 -7.89
CA ARG A 28 11.50 2.32 -8.27
C ARG A 28 10.54 1.56 -9.17
N ALA A 29 9.27 1.97 -9.26
CA ALA A 29 8.25 1.26 -10.02
C ALA A 29 8.59 1.14 -11.51
N LYS A 30 9.40 2.03 -12.10
CA LYS A 30 9.86 1.98 -13.51
C LYS A 30 8.76 1.66 -14.56
N GLY A 31 7.49 1.93 -14.24
CA GLY A 31 6.35 1.61 -15.12
C GLY A 31 5.50 0.41 -14.70
N GLU A 32 5.94 -0.41 -13.74
CA GLU A 32 5.18 -1.55 -13.24
C GLU A 32 3.90 -1.08 -12.51
N PRO A 33 2.71 -1.45 -13.00
CA PRO A 33 1.45 -0.98 -12.45
C PRO A 33 1.25 -1.43 -11.00
N THR A 34 1.65 -2.67 -10.67
CA THR A 34 1.53 -3.23 -9.32
C THR A 34 2.31 -2.42 -8.28
N GLN A 35 3.55 -2.02 -8.59
CA GLN A 35 4.37 -1.22 -7.68
C GLN A 35 3.82 0.21 -7.51
N ARG A 36 3.28 0.80 -8.59
CA ARG A 36 2.60 2.10 -8.53
C ARG A 36 1.36 2.05 -7.63
N TRP A 37 0.49 1.07 -7.80
CA TRP A 37 -0.69 0.91 -6.94
C TRP A 37 -0.33 0.65 -5.48
N LEU A 38 0.73 -0.14 -5.23
CA LEU A 38 1.23 -0.36 -3.87
C LEU A 38 1.74 0.94 -3.24
N SER A 39 2.52 1.74 -3.97
CA SER A 39 2.99 3.03 -3.47
C SER A 39 1.86 4.01 -3.18
N LEU A 40 0.85 4.10 -4.06
CA LEU A 40 -0.34 4.93 -3.84
C LEU A 40 -1.13 4.46 -2.62
N LEU A 41 -1.30 3.15 -2.46
CA LEU A 41 -1.96 2.57 -1.29
C LEU A 41 -1.25 2.96 0.01
N ILE A 42 0.08 2.76 0.08
CA ILE A 42 0.88 3.12 1.26
C ILE A 42 0.78 4.63 1.53
N LEU A 43 0.82 5.46 0.49
CA LEU A 43 0.67 6.91 0.61
C LEU A 43 -0.69 7.28 1.20
N MET A 44 -1.79 6.74 0.67
CA MET A 44 -3.14 7.05 1.15
C MET A 44 -3.35 6.62 2.61
N VAL A 45 -2.87 5.43 2.98
CA VAL A 45 -2.93 4.95 4.37
C VAL A 45 -2.03 5.82 5.28
N GLY A 46 -0.86 6.23 4.80
CA GLY A 46 0.05 7.14 5.50
C GLY A 46 -0.57 8.50 5.77
N VAL A 47 -1.17 9.14 4.76
CA VAL A 47 -1.87 10.43 4.90
C VAL A 47 -3.06 10.30 5.86
N ARG A 48 -3.85 9.22 5.76
CA ARG A 48 -4.95 8.95 6.70
C ARG A 48 -4.45 8.81 8.14
N THR A 49 -3.33 8.11 8.32
CA THR A 49 -2.70 7.91 9.63
C THR A 49 -2.19 9.23 10.19
N GLY A 50 -1.50 10.04 9.37
CA GLY A 50 -1.04 11.37 9.74
C GLY A 50 -2.19 12.27 10.20
N LYS A 51 -3.31 12.28 9.47
CA LYS A 51 -4.55 12.97 9.89
C LYS A 51 -5.03 12.48 11.26
N SER A 52 -4.98 11.17 11.51
CA SER A 52 -5.47 10.60 12.77
C SER A 52 -4.62 11.01 13.97
N VAL A 53 -3.30 10.98 13.80
CA VAL A 53 -2.35 11.43 14.84
C VAL A 53 -2.49 12.92 15.08
N ALA A 54 -2.51 13.72 14.01
CA ALA A 54 -2.61 15.16 14.13
C ALA A 54 -3.93 15.59 14.79
N PHE A 55 -5.07 14.96 14.46
CA PHE A 55 -6.34 15.22 15.13
C PHE A 55 -6.36 14.80 16.62
N HIS A 56 -5.62 13.75 17.00
CA HIS A 56 -5.59 13.28 18.40
C HIS A 56 -4.77 14.21 19.31
N PHE A 57 -3.65 14.73 18.83
CA PHE A 57 -2.76 15.58 19.62
C PHE A 57 -3.00 17.08 19.42
N TRP A 58 -3.53 17.49 18.27
CA TRP A 58 -3.89 18.87 17.95
C TRP A 58 -5.36 18.96 17.51
N PRO A 59 -6.28 19.19 18.48
CA PRO A 59 -7.70 19.35 18.17
C PRO A 59 -7.98 20.56 17.26
N ASP A 60 -7.16 21.61 17.34
CA ASP A 60 -7.30 22.86 16.57
C ASP A 60 -6.69 22.78 15.16
N ILE A 61 -6.53 21.57 14.62
CA ILE A 61 -5.95 21.37 13.30
C ILE A 61 -6.84 22.00 12.21
N PRO A 62 -6.26 22.63 11.17
CA PRO A 62 -7.05 23.16 10.08
C PRO A 62 -7.97 22.09 9.48
N LEU A 63 -9.25 22.43 9.33
CA LEU A 63 -10.29 21.52 8.82
C LEU A 63 -9.98 20.99 7.41
N VAL A 64 -9.17 21.74 6.65
CA VAL A 64 -8.62 21.31 5.34
C VAL A 64 -7.77 20.05 5.48
N VAL A 65 -6.95 19.93 6.54
CA VAL A 65 -6.17 18.72 6.80
C VAL A 65 -7.08 17.53 7.10
N LEU A 66 -8.21 17.79 7.79
CA LEU A 66 -9.22 16.78 8.05
C LEU A 66 -9.87 16.28 6.75
N GLN A 67 -10.20 17.20 5.84
CA GLN A 67 -10.74 16.90 4.51
C GLN A 67 -9.76 16.08 3.67
N LEU A 68 -8.49 16.50 3.59
CA LEU A 68 -7.46 15.80 2.82
C LEU A 68 -7.24 14.36 3.31
N GLY A 69 -7.26 14.14 4.62
CA GLY A 69 -7.14 12.79 5.15
C GLY A 69 -8.41 11.94 4.99
N LEU A 70 -9.60 12.54 4.88
CA LEU A 70 -10.85 11.84 4.52
C LEU A 70 -10.86 11.45 3.04
N THR A 71 -10.38 12.32 2.15
CA THR A 71 -10.21 11.97 0.74
C THR A 71 -9.20 10.86 0.56
N ALA A 72 -8.08 10.90 1.30
CA ALA A 72 -7.14 9.80 1.32
C ALA A 72 -7.81 8.49 1.77
N CYS A 73 -8.63 8.54 2.83
CA CYS A 73 -9.39 7.38 3.32
C CYS A 73 -10.27 6.75 2.23
N PHE A 74 -10.99 7.58 1.47
CA PHE A 74 -11.84 7.12 0.38
C PHE A 74 -11.04 6.43 -0.74
N LEU A 75 -9.82 6.87 -0.99
CA LEU A 75 -8.94 6.34 -2.03
C LEU A 75 -8.18 5.06 -1.61
N ILE A 76 -8.13 4.70 -0.31
CA ILE A 76 -7.47 3.46 0.16
C ILE A 76 -8.13 2.22 -0.50
N GLY A 77 -9.46 2.15 -0.47
CA GLY A 77 -10.25 1.06 -1.04
C GLY A 77 -9.97 0.78 -2.53
N PRO A 78 -10.16 1.75 -3.44
CA PRO A 78 -9.88 1.56 -4.86
C PRO A 78 -8.40 1.26 -5.12
N CYS A 79 -7.45 1.90 -4.43
CA CYS A 79 -6.02 1.59 -4.58
C CYS A 79 -5.71 0.12 -4.24
N LEU A 80 -6.31 -0.42 -3.19
CA LEU A 80 -6.17 -1.83 -2.83
C LEU A 80 -6.77 -2.76 -3.90
N TYR A 81 -7.96 -2.43 -4.40
CA TYR A 81 -8.61 -3.22 -5.45
C TYR A 81 -7.78 -3.28 -6.73
N PHE A 82 -7.28 -2.13 -7.21
CA PHE A 82 -6.45 -2.08 -8.41
C PHE A 82 -5.06 -2.69 -8.19
N LEU A 83 -4.49 -2.62 -6.98
CA LEU A 83 -3.27 -3.36 -6.63
C LEU A 83 -3.46 -4.87 -6.87
N VAL A 84 -4.51 -5.45 -6.31
CA VAL A 84 -4.78 -6.89 -6.48
C VAL A 84 -5.09 -7.22 -7.94
N ARG A 85 -5.90 -6.42 -8.62
CA ARG A 85 -6.22 -6.61 -10.04
C ARG A 85 -4.97 -6.55 -10.93
N SER A 86 -4.06 -5.60 -10.67
CA SER A 86 -2.83 -5.44 -11.46
C SER A 86 -1.86 -6.60 -11.25
N SER A 87 -1.79 -7.17 -10.04
CA SER A 87 -0.97 -8.35 -9.76
C SER A 87 -1.42 -9.64 -10.46
N GLN A 88 -2.68 -9.69 -10.91
CA GLN A 88 -3.27 -10.85 -11.59
C GLN A 88 -3.26 -10.73 -13.12
N ARG A 89 -2.82 -9.59 -13.66
CA ARG A 89 -2.68 -9.40 -15.12
C ARG A 89 -1.31 -9.88 -15.57
N ASP A 90 -1.30 -10.77 -16.56
CA ASP A 90 -0.08 -11.28 -17.18
C ASP A 90 0.58 -10.26 -18.14
N ALA A 91 -0.12 -9.18 -18.51
CA ALA A 91 0.35 -8.21 -19.49
C ALA A 91 0.92 -6.93 -18.85
N ALA A 92 2.13 -6.55 -19.26
CA ALA A 92 2.83 -5.30 -18.94
C ALA A 92 2.19 -4.06 -19.61
N GLY A 93 0.87 -3.89 -19.44
CA GLY A 93 0.11 -2.74 -19.92
C GLY A 93 -0.09 -1.70 -18.83
N THR A 94 -0.14 -0.41 -19.22
CA THR A 94 -0.58 0.66 -18.32
C THR A 94 -2.05 0.41 -17.94
N ASP A 95 -2.36 0.37 -16.64
CA ASP A 95 -3.73 0.19 -16.15
C ASP A 95 -4.56 1.48 -16.29
N ARG A 96 -4.82 1.85 -17.55
CA ARG A 96 -5.47 3.11 -17.92
C ARG A 96 -6.89 3.20 -17.37
N ALA A 97 -7.58 2.06 -17.26
CA ALA A 97 -8.91 1.98 -16.65
C ALA A 97 -8.87 2.25 -15.14
N GLY A 98 -7.88 1.71 -14.42
CA GLY A 98 -7.71 2.00 -13.00
C GLY A 98 -7.31 3.46 -12.74
N GLY A 99 -6.44 4.01 -13.57
CA GLY A 99 -6.09 5.43 -13.53
C GLY A 99 -7.30 6.34 -13.74
N TRP A 100 -8.14 6.03 -14.73
CA TRP A 100 -9.40 6.76 -14.95
C TRP A 100 -10.38 6.63 -13.79
N HIS A 101 -10.56 5.43 -13.24
CA HIS A 101 -11.44 5.23 -12.08
C HIS A 101 -10.96 6.05 -10.88
N LEU A 102 -9.65 6.02 -10.59
CA LEU A 102 -9.06 6.82 -9.52
C LEU A 102 -9.23 8.32 -9.79
N ALA A 103 -9.03 8.77 -11.03
CA ALA A 103 -9.21 10.17 -11.42
C ALA A 103 -10.66 10.63 -11.24
N VAL A 104 -11.65 9.83 -11.66
CA VAL A 104 -13.07 10.11 -11.45
C VAL A 104 -13.40 10.18 -9.97
N LEU A 105 -12.91 9.24 -9.16
CA LEU A 105 -13.12 9.26 -7.72
C LEU A 105 -12.44 10.47 -7.06
N LEU A 106 -11.26 10.87 -7.53
CA LEU A 106 -10.56 12.06 -7.06
C LEU A 106 -11.34 13.33 -7.41
N VAL A 107 -11.84 13.46 -8.64
CA VAL A 107 -12.67 14.59 -9.06
C VAL A 107 -13.95 14.65 -8.24
N LEU A 108 -14.62 13.51 -8.02
CA LEU A 108 -15.81 13.44 -7.17
C LEU A 108 -15.48 13.86 -5.74
N ALA A 109 -14.37 13.38 -5.18
CA ALA A 109 -13.93 13.76 -3.85
C ALA A 109 -13.64 15.27 -3.77
N VAL A 110 -12.96 15.85 -4.74
CA VAL A 110 -12.69 17.30 -4.80
C VAL A 110 -14.00 18.09 -4.94
N ALA A 111 -14.92 17.66 -5.79
CA ALA A 111 -16.22 18.30 -5.96
C ALA A 111 -17.01 18.31 -4.65
N VAL A 112 -17.06 17.19 -3.92
CA VAL A 112 -17.70 17.13 -2.59
C VAL A 112 -17.02 18.08 -1.61
N ASN A 113 -15.68 18.19 -1.63
CA ASN A 113 -14.97 19.11 -0.73
C ASN A 113 -15.21 20.59 -1.02
N VAL A 114 -15.37 20.96 -2.30
CA VAL A 114 -15.62 22.36 -2.72
C VAL A 114 -17.09 22.74 -2.54
N LEU A 115 -18.02 21.86 -2.92
CA LEU A 115 -19.46 22.11 -2.85
C LEU A 115 -20.01 22.00 -1.42
N LEU A 116 -19.47 21.07 -0.64
CA LEU A 116 -19.85 20.83 0.75
C LEU A 116 -18.62 21.00 1.65
N PRO A 117 -18.13 22.24 1.85
CA PRO A 117 -16.95 22.46 2.68
C PRO A 117 -17.24 22.05 4.12
N TYR A 118 -16.25 21.41 4.75
CA TYR A 118 -16.35 20.85 6.10
C TYR A 118 -16.73 21.94 7.13
N THR A 119 -16.22 23.15 6.93
CA THR A 119 -16.49 24.32 7.80
C THR A 119 -17.97 24.70 7.89
N ARG A 120 -18.73 24.56 6.80
CA ARG A 120 -20.16 24.93 6.77
C ARG A 120 -21.10 23.78 7.12
N ASN A 121 -20.66 22.52 6.99
CA ASN A 121 -21.52 21.34 7.05
C ASN A 121 -21.00 20.25 8.01
N ILE A 122 -20.52 20.65 9.20
CA ILE A 122 -19.85 19.73 10.16
C ILE A 122 -20.72 18.52 10.50
N GLU A 123 -22.03 18.70 10.74
CA GLU A 123 -22.94 17.61 11.08
C GLU A 123 -23.09 16.59 9.95
N LEU A 124 -23.24 17.07 8.71
CA LEU A 124 -23.35 16.21 7.52
C LEU A 124 -22.04 15.45 7.29
N TRP A 125 -20.89 16.10 7.50
CA TRP A 125 -19.60 15.43 7.41
C TRP A 125 -19.40 14.35 8.46
N ARG A 126 -19.83 14.61 9.70
CA ARG A 126 -19.66 13.69 10.83
C ARG A 126 -20.62 12.50 10.73
N HIS A 127 -21.87 12.72 10.35
CA HIS A 127 -22.92 11.71 10.41
C HIS A 127 -23.22 11.01 9.08
N VAL A 128 -22.91 11.63 7.94
CA VAL A 128 -23.22 11.07 6.62
C VAL A 128 -21.95 10.75 5.83
N ILE A 129 -21.07 11.73 5.62
CA ILE A 129 -19.91 11.55 4.73
C ILE A 129 -18.85 10.63 5.37
N THR A 130 -18.49 10.85 6.63
CA THR A 130 -17.44 10.04 7.30
C THR A 130 -17.85 8.57 7.41
N PRO A 131 -19.07 8.21 7.86
CA PRO A 131 -19.54 6.84 7.82
C PRO A 131 -19.64 6.30 6.39
N GLY A 132 -20.15 7.09 5.44
CA GLY A 132 -20.23 6.71 4.03
C GLY A 132 -18.88 6.34 3.42
N ILE A 133 -17.83 7.10 3.70
CA ILE A 133 -16.45 6.79 3.28
C ILE A 133 -15.97 5.48 3.92
N ASN A 134 -16.28 5.25 5.19
CA ASN A 134 -15.89 4.02 5.88
C ASN A 134 -16.58 2.77 5.29
N TYR A 135 -17.87 2.87 5.00
CA TYR A 135 -18.62 1.80 4.32
C TYR A 135 -18.18 1.61 2.88
N ALA A 136 -17.87 2.68 2.15
CA ALA A 136 -17.29 2.58 0.81
C ALA A 136 -15.94 1.84 0.86
N TRP A 137 -15.09 2.17 1.82
CA TRP A 137 -13.82 1.47 2.03
C TRP A 137 -14.06 -0.01 2.35
N LEU A 138 -15.02 -0.34 3.24
CA LEU A 138 -15.42 -1.73 3.52
C LEU A 138 -15.90 -2.45 2.25
N GLY A 139 -16.71 -1.81 1.42
CA GLY A 139 -17.19 -2.37 0.15
C GLY A 139 -16.05 -2.77 -0.78
N TYR A 140 -15.06 -1.90 -0.96
CA TYR A 140 -13.85 -2.24 -1.74
C TYR A 140 -12.99 -3.33 -1.06
N LEU A 141 -12.92 -3.35 0.27
CA LEU A 141 -12.20 -4.36 1.04
C LEU A 141 -12.80 -5.76 0.81
N LEU A 142 -14.13 -5.87 0.88
CA LEU A 142 -14.88 -7.09 0.59
C LEU A 142 -14.71 -7.50 -0.87
N LEU A 143 -14.86 -6.56 -1.82
CA LEU A 143 -14.68 -6.83 -3.25
C LEU A 143 -13.27 -7.37 -3.55
N THR A 144 -12.25 -6.77 -2.95
CA THR A 144 -10.86 -7.22 -3.09
C THR A 144 -10.68 -8.62 -2.49
N THR A 145 -11.25 -8.88 -1.32
CA THR A 145 -11.18 -10.19 -0.65
C THR A 145 -11.84 -11.28 -1.51
N VAL A 146 -13.01 -11.01 -2.08
CA VAL A 146 -13.69 -11.91 -3.04
C VAL A 146 -12.83 -12.14 -4.27
N GLN A 147 -12.20 -11.10 -4.83
CA GLN A 147 -11.33 -11.23 -5.99
C GLN A 147 -10.11 -12.12 -5.70
N VAL A 148 -9.46 -11.94 -4.54
CA VAL A 148 -8.36 -12.81 -4.09
C VAL A 148 -8.83 -14.25 -3.93
N TYR A 149 -10.00 -14.46 -3.31
CA TYR A 149 -10.55 -15.80 -3.10
C TYR A 149 -10.86 -16.53 -4.42
N ARG A 150 -11.44 -15.82 -5.40
CA ARG A 150 -11.75 -16.35 -6.73
C ARG A 150 -10.51 -16.70 -7.53
N HIS A 151 -9.42 -15.93 -7.41
CA HIS A 151 -8.19 -16.11 -8.17
C HIS A 151 -7.02 -16.69 -7.34
N ARG A 152 -7.32 -17.38 -6.23
CA ARG A 152 -6.32 -17.93 -5.30
C ARG A 152 -5.29 -18.84 -5.94
N ALA A 153 -5.68 -19.59 -6.98
CA ALA A 153 -4.80 -20.50 -7.69
C ALA A 153 -3.69 -19.75 -8.45
N ARG A 154 -4.02 -18.60 -9.05
CA ARG A 154 -3.06 -17.74 -9.75
C ARG A 154 -2.19 -16.93 -8.80
N LEU A 155 -2.71 -16.58 -7.63
CA LEU A 155 -1.90 -15.91 -6.61
C LEU A 155 -0.83 -16.85 -6.05
N ARG A 156 -1.16 -18.12 -5.75
CA ARG A 156 -0.20 -19.07 -5.15
C ARG A 156 1.06 -19.30 -5.99
N SER A 157 1.00 -19.14 -7.31
CA SER A 157 2.16 -19.27 -8.20
C SER A 157 2.99 -17.98 -8.31
N SER A 158 2.50 -16.85 -7.80
CA SER A 158 3.22 -15.57 -7.88
C SER A 158 4.24 -15.41 -6.75
N PRO A 159 5.50 -15.02 -7.04
CA PRO A 159 6.49 -14.69 -6.01
C PRO A 159 6.07 -13.53 -5.08
N SER A 160 5.10 -12.72 -5.50
CA SER A 160 4.58 -11.56 -4.75
C SER A 160 3.35 -11.87 -3.88
N ALA A 161 2.85 -13.11 -3.89
CA ALA A 161 1.62 -13.49 -3.20
C ALA A 161 1.64 -13.16 -1.71
N THR A 162 2.75 -13.48 -1.03
CA THR A 162 2.91 -13.26 0.41
C THR A 162 2.80 -11.79 0.78
N LEU A 163 3.39 -10.89 -0.03
CA LEU A 163 3.33 -9.46 0.20
C LEU A 163 1.94 -8.88 -0.07
N LEU A 164 1.26 -9.37 -1.11
CA LEU A 164 -0.10 -8.93 -1.45
C LEU A 164 -1.14 -9.39 -0.41
N LEU A 165 -1.03 -10.64 0.06
CA LEU A 165 -1.88 -11.15 1.14
C LEU A 165 -1.57 -10.44 2.46
N GLY A 166 -0.30 -10.17 2.75
CA GLY A 166 0.12 -9.37 3.90
C GLY A 166 -0.45 -7.95 3.86
N ALA A 167 -0.41 -7.29 2.70
CA ALA A 167 -1.01 -5.96 2.52
C ALA A 167 -2.53 -5.99 2.72
N LEU A 168 -3.24 -6.97 2.12
CA LEU A 168 -4.68 -7.13 2.31
C LEU A 168 -5.03 -7.36 3.79
N GLY A 169 -4.34 -8.28 4.47
CA GLY A 169 -4.54 -8.54 5.90
C GLY A 169 -4.22 -7.32 6.76
N GLY A 170 -3.15 -6.60 6.43
CA GLY A 170 -2.78 -5.35 7.09
C GLY A 170 -3.87 -4.28 6.99
N ILE A 171 -4.48 -4.11 5.82
CA ILE A 171 -5.56 -3.14 5.62
C ILE A 171 -6.83 -3.56 6.35
N TRP A 172 -7.13 -4.86 6.43
CA TRP A 172 -8.19 -5.38 7.29
C TRP A 172 -7.96 -5.02 8.75
N ILE A 173 -6.75 -5.24 9.27
CA ILE A 173 -6.39 -4.88 10.66
C ILE A 173 -6.59 -3.38 10.89
N ILE A 174 -6.11 -2.54 9.96
CA ILE A 174 -6.23 -1.08 10.07
C ILE A 174 -7.70 -0.65 10.00
N TRP A 175 -8.51 -1.24 9.11
CA TRP A 175 -9.94 -0.96 9.02
C TRP A 175 -10.66 -1.32 10.32
N ILE A 176 -10.42 -2.51 10.87
CA ILE A 176 -11.02 -2.96 12.14
C ILE A 176 -10.61 -2.02 13.28
N ALA A 177 -9.33 -1.63 13.35
CA ALA A 177 -8.84 -0.71 14.37
C ALA A 177 -9.52 0.66 14.29
N TYR A 178 -9.80 1.17 13.09
CA TYR A 178 -10.51 2.44 12.93
C TYR A 178 -12.03 2.32 13.11
N TYR A 179 -12.64 1.19 12.73
CA TYR A 179 -14.06 0.94 12.96
C TYR A 179 -14.36 0.80 14.47
N THR A 180 -13.47 0.12 15.19
CA THR A 180 -13.57 -0.04 16.66
C THR A 180 -13.02 1.16 17.43
N ALA A 181 -12.56 2.23 16.76
CA ALA A 181 -12.07 3.45 17.40
C ALA A 181 -13.17 4.26 18.13
N GLY A 182 -14.45 3.91 17.98
CA GLY A 182 -15.51 4.40 18.86
C GLY A 182 -15.50 3.74 20.25
N TYR A 183 -14.97 2.52 20.34
CA TYR A 183 -14.84 1.74 21.58
C TYR A 183 -13.39 1.73 22.12
N THR A 184 -12.41 2.01 21.26
CA THR A 184 -10.98 2.05 21.57
C THR A 184 -10.41 3.45 21.32
N SER A 185 -9.17 3.71 21.72
CA SER A 185 -8.54 5.00 21.43
C SER A 185 -8.29 5.17 19.92
N TYR A 186 -8.61 6.35 19.37
CA TYR A 186 -8.41 6.70 17.97
C TYR A 186 -6.96 6.54 17.48
N ILE A 187 -5.99 6.50 18.41
CA ILE A 187 -4.56 6.26 18.14
C ILE A 187 -4.25 4.81 17.73
N VAL A 188 -5.10 3.84 18.10
CA VAL A 188 -4.85 2.41 17.88
C VAL A 188 -4.70 2.12 16.39
N GLY A 189 -5.56 2.72 15.55
CA GLY A 189 -5.44 2.59 14.09
C GLY A 189 -4.12 3.12 13.53
N ALA A 190 -3.56 4.18 14.11
CA ALA A 190 -2.26 4.71 13.69
C ALA A 190 -1.11 3.77 14.06
N LEU A 191 -1.14 3.22 15.29
CA LEU A 191 -0.16 2.23 15.74
C LEU A 191 -0.23 0.94 14.93
N SER A 192 -1.44 0.48 14.59
CA SER A 192 -1.65 -0.67 13.70
C SER A 192 -1.00 -0.46 12.34
N PHE A 193 -1.09 0.74 11.76
CA PHE A 193 -0.42 1.03 10.50
C PHE A 193 1.10 0.99 10.62
N THR A 194 1.68 1.63 11.65
CA THR A 194 3.14 1.57 11.90
C THR A 194 3.62 0.12 11.99
N PHE A 195 2.89 -0.72 12.74
CA PHE A 195 3.20 -2.13 12.90
C PHE A 195 3.11 -2.91 11.58
N VAL A 196 2.00 -2.78 10.85
CA VAL A 196 1.77 -3.45 9.56
C VAL A 196 2.85 -3.04 8.54
N LEU A 197 3.20 -1.75 8.48
CA LEU A 197 4.24 -1.25 7.59
C LEU A 197 5.60 -1.85 7.94
N ALA A 198 5.97 -1.86 9.23
CA ALA A 198 7.23 -2.44 9.69
C ALA A 198 7.35 -3.93 9.35
N VAL A 199 6.30 -4.71 9.61
CA VAL A 199 6.25 -6.15 9.26
C VAL A 199 6.35 -6.34 7.75
N SER A 200 5.63 -5.53 6.96
CA SER A 200 5.66 -5.61 5.49
C SER A 200 7.06 -5.34 4.92
N VAL A 201 7.77 -4.35 5.47
CA VAL A 201 9.17 -4.05 5.11
C VAL A 201 10.08 -5.21 5.49
N LEU A 202 9.94 -5.75 6.71
CA LEU A 202 10.76 -6.86 7.18
C LEU A 202 10.58 -8.12 6.31
N VAL A 203 9.34 -8.47 5.99
CA VAL A 203 9.01 -9.60 5.09
C VAL A 203 9.59 -9.33 3.70
N GLY A 204 9.45 -8.10 3.19
CA GLY A 204 10.03 -7.71 1.91
C GLY A 204 11.56 -7.85 1.86
N LEU A 205 12.26 -7.48 2.94
CA LEU A 205 13.71 -7.66 3.06
C LEU A 205 14.09 -9.14 3.14
N ARG A 206 13.40 -9.94 3.96
CA ARG A 206 13.64 -11.39 4.08
C ARG A 206 13.46 -12.12 2.75
N LEU A 207 12.42 -11.79 2.00
CA LEU A 207 12.17 -12.35 0.66
C LEU A 207 13.26 -11.97 -0.35
N ARG A 208 13.93 -10.83 -0.17
CA ARG A 208 15.07 -10.41 -0.99
C ARG A 208 16.38 -11.10 -0.57
N SER A 209 16.61 -11.25 0.73
CA SER A 209 17.80 -11.94 1.26
C SER A 209 17.81 -13.44 0.95
N GLY A 210 16.63 -14.07 0.76
CA GLY A 210 16.52 -15.46 0.31
C GLY A 210 16.69 -15.66 -1.20
N ARG A 211 16.80 -14.59 -2.00
CA ARG A 211 17.19 -14.71 -3.41
C ARG A 211 18.71 -14.74 -3.45
N ALA A 212 19.27 -15.88 -3.84
CA ALA A 212 20.69 -15.97 -4.15
C ALA A 212 21.06 -14.82 -5.11
N THR A 213 22.14 -14.12 -4.81
CA THR A 213 22.76 -13.19 -5.75
C THR A 213 23.03 -13.97 -7.02
N ILE A 214 22.29 -13.65 -8.09
CA ILE A 214 22.60 -14.16 -9.43
C ILE A 214 23.98 -13.60 -9.74
N GLU A 215 25.00 -14.46 -9.75
CA GLU A 215 26.34 -14.05 -10.13
C GLU A 215 26.27 -13.48 -11.55
N PRO A 216 26.90 -12.31 -11.81
CA PRO A 216 27.07 -11.85 -13.17
C PRO A 216 27.74 -12.97 -13.97
N TYR A 217 27.20 -13.31 -15.14
CA TYR A 217 27.71 -14.36 -16.05
C TYR A 217 27.43 -15.81 -15.68
N GLN A 218 26.50 -16.11 -14.75
CA GLN A 218 26.12 -17.50 -14.46
C GLN A 218 25.63 -18.25 -15.71
N ASP A 219 24.91 -17.58 -16.62
CA ASP A 219 24.46 -18.13 -17.92
C ASP A 219 25.56 -18.15 -19.01
N ARG A 220 26.72 -17.53 -18.76
CA ARG A 220 27.89 -17.59 -19.67
C ARG A 220 28.95 -18.58 -19.20
N ARG A 221 28.70 -19.34 -18.13
CA ARG A 221 29.62 -20.39 -17.68
C ARG A 221 29.56 -21.53 -18.70
N ILE A 222 30.66 -21.73 -19.42
CA ILE A 222 30.80 -22.87 -20.34
C ILE A 222 30.71 -24.16 -19.50
N PRO A 223 29.85 -25.12 -19.87
CA PRO A 223 29.80 -26.42 -19.21
C PRO A 223 31.17 -27.08 -19.20
N ALA A 224 31.51 -27.78 -18.11
CA ALA A 224 32.84 -28.41 -17.98
C ALA A 224 33.12 -29.43 -19.11
N SER A 225 32.08 -30.04 -19.68
CA SER A 225 32.18 -30.89 -20.87
C SER A 225 32.68 -30.13 -22.10
N ASP A 226 32.12 -28.95 -22.34
CA ASP A 226 32.40 -28.14 -23.53
C ASP A 226 33.77 -27.47 -23.40
N ALA A 227 34.13 -27.08 -22.18
CA ALA A 227 35.47 -26.58 -21.85
C ALA A 227 36.55 -27.65 -22.05
N ALA A 228 36.28 -28.91 -21.67
CA ALA A 228 37.22 -30.02 -21.86
C ALA A 228 37.48 -30.29 -23.36
N VAL A 229 36.44 -30.27 -24.18
CA VAL A 229 36.55 -30.44 -25.64
C VAL A 229 37.41 -29.33 -26.25
N GLN A 230 37.21 -28.07 -25.85
CA GLN A 230 38.00 -26.95 -26.35
C GLN A 230 39.47 -27.00 -25.90
N LEU A 231 39.72 -27.40 -24.65
CA LEU A 231 41.08 -27.58 -24.14
C LEU A 231 41.83 -28.72 -24.85
N GLN A 232 41.13 -29.79 -25.18
CA GLN A 232 41.72 -30.92 -25.90
C GLN A 232 42.04 -30.54 -27.35
N ALA A 233 41.16 -29.80 -28.02
CA ALA A 233 41.43 -29.25 -29.36
C ALA A 233 42.62 -28.26 -29.35
N LEU A 234 42.78 -27.47 -28.30
CA LEU A 234 43.94 -26.59 -28.13
C LEU A 234 45.24 -27.38 -27.95
N ALA A 235 45.20 -28.46 -27.16
CA ALA A 235 46.36 -29.32 -26.91
C ALA A 235 46.82 -30.09 -28.16
N GLU A 236 45.93 -30.33 -29.13
CA GLU A 236 46.29 -30.94 -30.42
C GLU A 236 46.91 -29.92 -31.41
N LEU A 237 46.71 -28.62 -31.18
CA LEU A 237 47.23 -27.53 -32.02
C LEU A 237 48.57 -26.96 -31.54
N MET A 238 48.99 -27.27 -30.31
CA MET A 238 50.31 -26.91 -29.74
C MET A 238 51.29 -28.08 -29.81
#